data_AF-A0A3A4ZFW1-F1
#
_entry.id   AF-A0A3A4ZFW1-F1
#
_cell.length_a   1.000
_cell.length_b   1.000
_cell.length_c   1.000
_cell.angle_alpha   90.00
_cell.angle_beta   90.00
_cell.angle_gamma   90.00
#
_symmetry.space_group_name_H-M   'P 1'
#
loop_
_entity.id
_entity.type
_entity.pdbx_description
1 polymer ?
#
loop_
_entity_poly.entity_id
_entity_poly.type
_entity_poly.pdbx_seq_one_letter_code
_entity_poly.pdbx_strand_id
1 'polypeptide(L)'
;MSSPLAKVIFDYKDLKKRIRAHKVLGHKIVCTIGSWDMLHIGHLRYLHKAKEYGDILLVGVDSDRGIKSYKGDLRPIIPEKERIEMLTYQSCVDYITVVDDIDTKGNWQYKLIKEVPIDVFITVQNDSYPEDQIKEIKALCKSVTEIPRQAIQTSSTDIIQNILKSHLLELVEQFKSK
;
A
#
# COMPACT_ATOMS: atom_id res chain seq x y z
N MET A 1 10.79 11.90 21.42
CA MET A 1 10.22 11.48 20.13
C MET A 1 9.17 10.41 20.43
N SER A 2 7.98 10.49 19.85
CA SER A 2 6.94 9.45 20.03
C SER A 2 7.42 8.12 19.46
N SER A 3 7.00 7.00 20.06
CA SER A 3 7.33 5.66 19.58
C SER A 3 6.89 5.49 18.11
N PRO A 4 7.72 4.95 17.20
CA PRO A 4 7.33 4.68 15.82
C PRO A 4 6.05 3.84 15.71
N LEU A 5 5.84 2.92 16.65
CA LEU A 5 4.65 2.07 16.72
C LEU A 5 3.37 2.82 17.09
N ALA A 6 3.45 4.06 17.60
CA ALA A 6 2.27 4.86 17.92
C ALA A 6 1.43 5.22 16.68
N LYS A 7 2.01 5.11 15.47
CA LYS A 7 1.33 5.30 14.20
C LYS A 7 0.42 4.12 13.82
N VAL A 8 0.64 2.94 14.39
CA VAL A 8 0.00 1.69 13.96
C VAL A 8 -1.29 1.46 14.74
N ILE A 9 -2.42 1.43 14.05
CA ILE A 9 -3.75 1.24 14.63
C ILE A 9 -4.47 0.11 13.87
N PHE A 10 -4.57 -1.06 14.49
CA PHE A 10 -5.17 -2.25 13.86
C PHE A 10 -6.70 -2.26 13.94
N ASP A 11 -7.29 -1.75 15.01
CA ASP A 11 -8.75 -1.70 15.15
C ASP A 11 -9.32 -0.50 14.40
N TYR A 12 -10.14 -0.77 13.37
CA TYR A 12 -10.82 0.26 12.60
C TYR A 12 -11.74 1.14 13.43
N LYS A 13 -12.27 0.65 14.56
CA LYS A 13 -13.06 1.48 15.47
C LYS A 13 -12.19 2.54 16.15
N ASP A 14 -10.99 2.17 16.61
CA ASP A 14 -10.04 3.14 17.18
C ASP A 14 -9.50 4.09 16.11
N LEU A 15 -9.14 3.56 14.94
CA LEU A 15 -8.67 4.36 13.81
C LEU A 15 -9.73 5.40 13.42
N LYS A 16 -10.99 4.99 13.29
CA LYS A 16 -12.11 5.89 12.99
C LYS A 16 -12.26 7.00 14.03
N LYS A 17 -12.06 6.72 15.32
CA LYS A 17 -12.11 7.75 16.38
C LYS A 17 -11.00 8.79 16.18
N ARG A 18 -9.76 8.35 15.93
CA ARG A 18 -8.60 9.23 15.70
C ARG A 18 -8.77 10.08 14.45
N ILE A 19 -9.20 9.48 13.36
CA ILE A 19 -9.48 10.19 12.12
C ILE A 19 -10.61 11.20 12.31
N ARG A 20 -11.68 10.87 13.04
CA ARG A 20 -12.75 11.83 13.37
C ARG A 20 -12.24 13.01 14.18
N ALA A 21 -11.34 12.81 15.14
CA ALA A 21 -10.73 13.90 15.88
C ALA A 21 -9.99 14.88 14.96
N HIS A 22 -9.22 14.36 13.99
CA HIS A 22 -8.58 15.20 12.97
C HIS A 22 -9.58 15.96 12.10
N LYS A 23 -10.69 15.33 11.71
CA LYS A 23 -11.75 16.02 10.94
C LYS A 23 -12.41 17.14 11.74
N VAL A 24 -12.59 16.98 13.05
CA VAL A 24 -13.10 18.06 13.93
C VAL A 24 -12.15 19.25 13.95
N LEU A 25 -10.83 18.99 13.83
CA LEU A 25 -9.80 20.04 13.70
C LEU A 25 -9.69 20.61 12.28
N GLY A 26 -10.53 20.19 11.33
CA GLY A 26 -10.53 20.67 9.95
C GLY A 26 -9.46 20.04 9.06
N HIS A 27 -8.76 19.01 9.52
CA HIS A 27 -7.74 18.32 8.72
C HIS A 27 -8.38 17.49 7.61
N LYS A 28 -7.78 17.55 6.42
CA LYS A 28 -8.11 16.74 5.25
C LYS A 28 -7.43 15.38 5.32
N ILE A 29 -8.22 14.31 5.22
CA ILE A 29 -7.74 12.93 5.38
C ILE A 29 -7.45 12.29 4.02
N VAL A 30 -6.19 11.94 3.80
CA VAL A 30 -5.70 11.21 2.63
C VAL A 30 -5.50 9.75 2.99
N CYS A 31 -5.90 8.85 2.10
CA CYS A 31 -5.65 7.42 2.24
C CYS A 31 -4.99 6.85 0.99
N THR A 32 -4.08 5.90 1.19
CA THR A 32 -3.57 5.01 0.15
C THR A 32 -3.44 3.60 0.70
N ILE A 33 -3.61 2.59 -0.14
CA ILE A 33 -3.51 1.18 0.24
C ILE A 33 -2.55 0.49 -0.73
N GLY A 34 -1.75 -0.44 -0.21
CA GLY A 34 -0.95 -1.30 -1.07
C GLY A 34 -0.18 -2.37 -0.34
N SER A 35 0.56 -3.16 -1.12
CA SER A 35 1.39 -4.23 -0.58
C SER A 35 2.62 -3.71 0.18
N TRP A 36 3.21 -2.57 -0.22
CA TRP A 36 4.46 -2.04 0.35
C TRP A 36 5.62 -3.05 0.44
N ASP A 37 5.57 -4.08 -0.39
CA ASP A 37 6.56 -5.15 -0.42
C ASP A 37 7.86 -4.66 -1.04
N MET A 38 9.00 -5.04 -0.46
CA MET A 38 10.33 -4.56 -0.87
C MET A 38 10.37 -3.03 -0.98
N LEU A 39 10.14 -2.32 0.13
CA LEU A 39 10.04 -0.86 0.15
C LEU A 39 11.26 -0.20 -0.55
N HIS A 40 10.99 0.67 -1.52
CA HIS A 40 12.00 1.27 -2.39
C HIS A 40 11.63 2.71 -2.75
N ILE A 41 12.52 3.43 -3.44
CA ILE A 41 12.38 4.87 -3.72
C ILE A 41 11.05 5.26 -4.39
N GLY A 42 10.51 4.39 -5.26
CA GLY A 42 9.18 4.57 -5.85
C GLY A 42 8.07 4.70 -4.81
N HIS A 43 8.04 3.81 -3.80
CA HIS A 43 7.08 3.91 -2.70
C HIS A 43 7.32 5.16 -1.84
N LEU A 44 8.58 5.51 -1.56
CA LEU A 44 8.88 6.67 -0.73
C LEU A 44 8.41 7.97 -1.39
N ARG A 45 8.75 8.18 -2.67
CA ARG A 45 8.28 9.33 -3.45
C ARG A 45 6.75 9.33 -3.58
N TYR A 46 6.14 8.17 -3.75
CA TYR A 46 4.69 8.02 -3.79
C TYR A 46 4.01 8.45 -2.49
N LEU A 47 4.50 8.00 -1.33
CA LEU A 47 3.95 8.38 -0.02
C LEU A 47 4.11 9.88 0.24
N HIS A 48 5.27 10.45 -0.09
CA HIS A 48 5.48 11.89 -0.01
C HIS A 48 4.52 12.66 -0.92
N LYS A 49 4.34 12.20 -2.18
CA LYS A 49 3.42 12.84 -3.11
C LYS A 49 1.96 12.72 -2.64
N ALA A 50 1.56 11.58 -2.10
CA ALA A 50 0.22 11.37 -1.55
C ALA A 50 -0.05 12.32 -0.38
N LYS A 51 0.93 12.54 0.51
CA LYS A 51 0.80 13.48 1.64
C LYS A 51 0.50 14.91 1.19
N GLU A 52 0.94 15.35 0.01
CA GLU A 52 0.63 16.71 -0.51
C GLU A 52 -0.88 16.94 -0.74
N TYR A 53 -1.71 15.89 -0.77
CA TYR A 53 -3.15 16.01 -1.03
C TYR A 53 -3.99 16.27 0.22
N GLY A 54 -3.39 16.38 1.41
CA GLY A 54 -4.08 16.72 2.65
C GLY A 54 -3.17 16.74 3.88
N ASP A 55 -3.78 16.79 5.06
CA ASP A 55 -3.07 17.06 6.30
C ASP A 55 -2.68 15.79 7.05
N ILE A 56 -3.41 14.68 6.82
CA ILE A 56 -3.18 13.39 7.46
C ILE A 56 -3.13 12.30 6.39
N LEU A 57 -2.04 11.54 6.33
CA LEU A 57 -1.85 10.38 5.47
C LEU A 57 -2.04 9.10 6.28
N LEU A 58 -3.13 8.40 5.96
CA LEU A 58 -3.41 7.03 6.39
C LEU A 58 -2.91 6.04 5.32
N VAL A 59 -2.06 5.12 5.73
CA VAL A 59 -1.53 4.06 4.87
C VAL A 59 -2.14 2.72 5.27
N GLY A 60 -2.89 2.11 4.36
CA GLY A 60 -3.36 0.73 4.48
C GLY A 60 -2.31 -0.24 3.95
N VAL A 61 -1.96 -1.23 4.74
CA VAL A 61 -1.00 -2.28 4.42
C VAL A 61 -1.75 -3.56 4.12
N ASP A 62 -1.72 -4.04 2.88
CA ASP A 62 -2.36 -5.30 2.53
C ASP A 62 -1.77 -6.45 3.37
N SER A 63 -2.65 -7.33 3.84
CA SER A 63 -2.24 -8.51 4.60
C SER A 63 -1.42 -9.50 3.75
N ASP A 64 -0.61 -10.33 4.39
CA ASP A 64 0.13 -11.38 3.67
C ASP A 64 -0.83 -12.33 2.92
N ARG A 65 -1.97 -12.65 3.54
CA ARG A 65 -3.03 -13.47 2.93
C ARG A 65 -3.64 -12.77 1.71
N GLY A 66 -3.97 -11.49 1.83
CA GLY A 66 -4.56 -10.70 0.76
C GLY A 66 -3.62 -10.62 -0.43
N ILE A 67 -2.35 -10.28 -0.21
CA ILE A 67 -1.34 -10.21 -1.27
C ILE A 67 -1.20 -11.54 -2.02
N LYS A 68 -1.18 -12.67 -1.32
CA LYS A 68 -1.12 -14.00 -1.95
C LYS A 68 -2.27 -14.25 -2.91
N SER A 69 -3.48 -13.82 -2.58
CA SER A 69 -4.64 -14.07 -3.43
C SER A 69 -4.61 -13.36 -4.79
N TYR A 70 -3.89 -12.24 -4.94
CA TYR A 70 -3.84 -11.49 -6.20
C TYR A 70 -2.44 -11.41 -6.84
N LYS A 71 -1.36 -11.70 -6.09
CA LYS A 71 0.01 -11.77 -6.61
C LYS A 71 0.60 -13.19 -6.64
N GLY A 72 -0.12 -14.18 -6.11
CA GLY A 72 0.32 -15.58 -6.01
C GLY A 72 1.13 -15.89 -4.75
N ASP A 73 1.36 -17.17 -4.50
CA ASP A 73 1.90 -17.69 -3.23
C ASP A 73 3.33 -17.25 -2.90
N LEU A 74 4.09 -16.84 -3.92
CA LEU A 74 5.46 -16.36 -3.76
C LEU A 74 5.54 -14.89 -3.31
N ARG A 75 4.40 -14.24 -3.06
CA ARG A 75 4.33 -12.84 -2.62
C ARG A 75 3.46 -12.73 -1.36
N PRO A 76 3.75 -11.80 -0.43
CA PRO A 76 4.88 -10.87 -0.45
C PRO A 76 6.22 -11.56 -0.12
N ILE A 77 7.33 -10.91 -0.43
CA ILE A 77 8.67 -11.36 -0.01
C ILE A 77 8.93 -10.98 1.44
N ILE A 78 8.57 -9.74 1.81
CA ILE A 78 8.74 -9.21 3.15
C ILE A 78 7.45 -9.44 3.96
N PRO A 79 7.51 -10.07 5.14
CA PRO A 79 6.34 -10.32 5.99
C PRO A 79 5.59 -9.04 6.39
N GLU A 80 4.29 -9.15 6.62
CA GLU A 80 3.39 -8.03 6.98
C GLU A 80 3.95 -7.12 8.08
N LYS A 81 4.43 -7.72 9.18
CA LYS A 81 4.95 -6.96 10.33
C LYS A 81 6.14 -6.08 9.97
N GLU A 82 7.04 -6.59 9.14
CA GLU A 82 8.23 -5.85 8.70
C GLU A 82 7.85 -4.73 7.74
N ARG A 83 6.90 -4.98 6.82
CA ARG A 83 6.38 -3.94 5.92
C ARG A 83 5.71 -2.79 6.69
N ILE A 84 4.93 -3.11 7.72
CA ILE A 84 4.36 -2.12 8.65
C ILE A 84 5.48 -1.34 9.34
N GLU A 85 6.46 -2.05 9.90
CA GLU A 85 7.55 -1.41 10.64
C GLU A 85 8.33 -0.43 9.76
N MET A 86 8.68 -0.82 8.53
CA MET A 86 9.35 0.04 7.55
C MET A 86 8.58 1.35 7.29
N LEU A 87 7.24 1.30 7.28
CA LEU A 87 6.38 2.47 7.11
C LEU A 87 6.37 3.38 8.34
N THR A 88 6.58 2.85 9.56
CA THR A 88 6.61 3.68 10.77
C THR A 88 7.73 4.71 10.75
N TYR A 89 8.84 4.38 10.09
CA TYR A 89 10.00 5.27 9.92
C TYR A 89 9.79 6.35 8.86
N GLN A 90 8.68 6.32 8.09
CA GLN A 90 8.39 7.35 7.10
C GLN A 90 7.72 8.55 7.76
N SER A 91 8.38 9.72 7.70
CA SER A 91 7.91 10.95 8.37
C SER A 91 6.60 11.48 7.81
N CYS A 92 6.30 11.23 6.53
CA CYS A 92 5.07 11.64 5.88
C CYS A 92 3.85 10.78 6.24
N VAL A 93 4.05 9.62 6.87
CA VAL A 93 2.99 8.69 7.27
C VAL A 93 2.56 8.97 8.71
N ASP A 94 1.27 9.30 8.89
CA ASP A 94 0.70 9.62 10.21
C ASP A 94 0.06 8.39 10.86
N TYR A 95 -0.69 7.61 10.08
CA TYR A 95 -1.38 6.40 10.55
C TYR A 95 -1.14 5.23 9.61
N ILE A 96 -1.00 4.05 10.21
CA ILE A 96 -0.83 2.78 9.50
C ILE A 96 -1.88 1.81 10.02
N THR A 97 -2.50 1.07 9.11
CA THR A 97 -3.44 -0.01 9.47
C THR A 97 -3.30 -1.19 8.52
N VAL A 98 -3.72 -2.38 8.95
CA VAL A 98 -3.71 -3.58 8.11
C VAL A 98 -5.03 -3.69 7.37
N VAL A 99 -4.95 -4.00 6.09
CA VAL A 99 -6.08 -4.20 5.20
C VAL A 99 -6.15 -5.67 4.81
N ASP A 100 -7.19 -6.35 5.29
CA ASP A 100 -7.51 -7.73 4.92
C ASP A 100 -8.91 -7.81 4.32
N ASP A 101 -9.05 -7.19 3.15
CA ASP A 101 -10.34 -6.87 2.54
C ASP A 101 -10.77 -7.84 1.42
N ILE A 102 -10.07 -8.96 1.24
CA ILE A 102 -10.46 -9.99 0.26
C ILE A 102 -11.14 -11.14 0.99
N ASP A 103 -12.40 -11.44 0.68
CA ASP A 103 -13.09 -12.57 1.30
C ASP A 103 -12.53 -13.94 0.82
N THR A 104 -13.06 -15.04 1.35
CA THR A 104 -12.61 -16.39 0.95
C THR A 104 -12.96 -16.77 -0.48
N LYS A 105 -13.81 -15.98 -1.16
CA LYS A 105 -14.22 -16.16 -2.55
C LYS A 105 -13.46 -15.23 -3.50
N GLY A 106 -12.55 -14.40 -2.99
CA GLY A 106 -11.78 -13.45 -3.78
C GLY A 106 -12.46 -12.09 -4.00
N ASN A 107 -13.57 -11.79 -3.33
CA ASN A 107 -14.28 -10.53 -3.51
C ASN A 107 -13.74 -9.44 -2.57
N TRP A 108 -13.50 -8.26 -3.14
CA TRP A 108 -13.09 -7.07 -2.40
C TRP A 108 -14.22 -6.49 -1.55
N GLN A 109 -13.94 -6.25 -0.27
CA GLN A 109 -14.90 -5.80 0.74
C GLN A 109 -14.80 -4.29 1.02
N TYR A 110 -13.63 -3.69 0.80
CA TYR A 110 -13.36 -2.25 0.98
C TYR A 110 -13.72 -1.72 2.38
N LYS A 111 -13.47 -2.51 3.43
CA LYS A 111 -13.90 -2.16 4.79
C LYS A 111 -13.24 -0.87 5.25
N LEU A 112 -11.96 -0.66 4.92
CA LEU A 112 -11.23 0.54 5.36
C LEU A 112 -11.92 1.81 4.86
N ILE A 113 -12.20 1.87 3.55
CA ILE A 113 -12.79 3.07 2.93
C ILE A 113 -14.29 3.22 3.24
N LYS A 114 -15.00 2.14 3.58
CA LYS A 114 -16.39 2.19 4.05
C LYS A 114 -16.50 2.66 5.49
N GLU A 115 -15.58 2.26 6.36
CA GLU A 115 -15.69 2.49 7.79
C GLU A 115 -15.01 3.78 8.26
N VAL A 116 -13.90 4.16 7.62
CA VAL A 116 -13.07 5.30 8.00
C VAL A 116 -13.38 6.51 7.10
N PRO A 117 -13.64 7.71 7.67
CA PRO A 117 -14.09 8.86 6.91
C PRO A 117 -12.93 9.54 6.15
N ILE A 118 -12.56 8.97 5.01
CA ILE A 118 -11.51 9.44 4.10
C ILE A 118 -12.06 10.56 3.20
N ASP A 119 -11.24 11.57 2.90
CA ASP A 119 -11.62 12.65 1.97
C ASP A 119 -11.03 12.44 0.59
N VAL A 120 -9.78 11.94 0.50
CA VAL A 120 -9.12 11.65 -0.77
C VAL A 120 -8.45 10.28 -0.72
N PHE A 121 -8.77 9.44 -1.69
CA PHE A 121 -8.06 8.18 -1.92
C PHE A 121 -7.04 8.36 -3.04
N ILE A 122 -5.76 8.05 -2.78
CA ILE A 122 -4.68 8.14 -3.77
C ILE A 122 -4.35 6.75 -4.28
N THR A 123 -4.20 6.62 -5.60
CA THR A 123 -3.77 5.38 -6.26
C THR A 123 -2.77 5.69 -7.39
N VAL A 124 -2.07 4.68 -7.89
CA VAL A 124 -1.23 4.80 -9.08
C VAL A 124 -2.08 4.57 -10.33
N GLN A 125 -1.93 5.47 -11.31
CA GLN A 125 -2.58 5.36 -12.62
C GLN A 125 -2.22 4.04 -13.31
N ASN A 126 -3.22 3.28 -13.77
CA ASN A 126 -3.07 2.07 -14.57
C ASN A 126 -2.15 0.98 -13.98
N ASP A 127 -2.02 0.90 -12.65
CA ASP A 127 -1.11 -0.06 -11.98
C ASP A 127 -1.82 -0.81 -10.83
N SER A 128 -2.45 -0.08 -9.91
CA SER A 128 -2.83 -0.67 -8.61
C SER A 128 -4.14 -1.46 -8.61
N TYR A 129 -5.10 -1.10 -9.47
CA TYR A 129 -6.46 -1.62 -9.40
C TYR A 129 -7.04 -1.81 -10.81
N PRO A 130 -7.78 -2.91 -11.07
CA PRO A 130 -8.59 -3.06 -12.27
C PRO A 130 -9.64 -1.94 -12.40
N GLU A 131 -10.09 -1.67 -13.63
CA GLU A 131 -11.04 -0.57 -13.91
C GLU A 131 -12.33 -0.67 -13.09
N ASP A 132 -12.88 -1.86 -12.93
CA ASP A 132 -14.12 -2.06 -12.17
C ASP A 132 -13.91 -1.79 -10.68
N GLN A 133 -12.74 -2.15 -10.15
CA GLN A 133 -12.36 -1.85 -8.78
C GLN A 133 -12.22 -0.33 -8.55
N ILE A 134 -11.64 0.39 -9.52
CA ILE A 134 -11.55 1.86 -9.47
C ILE A 134 -12.94 2.50 -9.45
N LYS A 135 -13.90 1.99 -10.24
CA LYS A 135 -15.29 2.48 -10.22
C LYS A 135 -15.93 2.30 -8.84
N GLU A 136 -15.74 1.14 -8.22
CA GLU A 136 -16.24 0.87 -6.87
C GLU A 136 -15.60 1.78 -5.82
N ILE A 137 -14.28 1.98 -5.87
CA ILE A 137 -13.57 2.90 -4.97
C ILE A 137 -14.06 4.34 -5.17
N LYS A 138 -14.26 4.78 -6.41
CA LYS A 138 -14.81 6.11 -6.74
C LYS A 138 -16.23 6.30 -6.21
N ALA A 139 -17.04 5.25 -6.14
CA ALA A 139 -18.38 5.32 -5.57
C ALA A 139 -18.39 5.39 -4.03
N LEU A 140 -17.34 4.87 -3.37
CA LEU A 140 -17.23 4.83 -1.91
C LEU A 140 -16.50 6.04 -1.32
N CYS A 141 -15.59 6.63 -2.09
CA CYS A 141 -14.76 7.76 -1.66
C CYS A 141 -15.32 9.10 -2.16
N LYS A 142 -15.16 10.17 -1.37
CA LYS A 142 -15.53 11.52 -1.82
C LYS A 142 -14.73 11.98 -3.03
N SER A 143 -13.45 11.59 -3.09
CA SER A 143 -12.53 11.91 -4.17
C SER A 143 -11.51 10.79 -4.32
N VAL A 144 -11.19 10.45 -5.56
CA VAL A 144 -10.10 9.54 -5.92
C VAL A 144 -9.16 10.29 -6.84
N THR A 145 -7.88 10.31 -6.50
CA THR A 145 -6.83 10.89 -7.34
C THR A 145 -5.85 9.81 -7.75
N GLU A 146 -5.66 9.68 -9.06
CA GLU A 146 -4.71 8.76 -9.65
C GLU A 146 -3.45 9.56 -9.99
N ILE A 147 -2.32 9.24 -9.38
CA ILE A 147 -1.04 9.89 -9.65
C ILE A 147 -0.14 8.98 -10.50
N PRO A 148 0.75 9.54 -11.34
CA PRO A 148 1.67 8.72 -12.12
C PRO A 148 2.64 7.96 -11.20
N ARG A 149 3.28 6.92 -11.74
CA ARG A 149 4.31 6.18 -11.02
C ARG A 149 5.49 7.09 -10.67
N GLN A 150 5.96 7.02 -9.43
CA GLN A 150 7.02 7.92 -8.93
C GLN A 150 8.46 7.37 -9.14
N ALA A 151 8.58 6.16 -9.67
CA ALA A 151 9.81 5.58 -10.17
C ALA A 151 9.51 4.73 -11.40
N ILE A 152 10.19 4.98 -12.51
CA ILE A 152 9.96 4.27 -13.78
C ILE A 152 10.78 2.99 -13.85
N GLN A 153 11.98 2.97 -13.24
CA GLN A 153 12.95 1.89 -13.36
C GLN A 153 12.95 0.91 -12.17
N THR A 154 12.16 1.17 -11.13
CA THR A 154 12.23 0.41 -9.88
C THR A 154 10.83 0.09 -9.37
N SER A 155 10.48 -1.18 -9.48
CA SER A 155 9.38 -1.82 -8.77
C SER A 155 9.86 -3.10 -8.09
N SER A 156 9.13 -3.57 -7.07
CA SER A 156 9.44 -4.87 -6.44
C SER A 156 9.49 -6.00 -7.48
N THR A 157 8.61 -5.95 -8.48
CA THR A 157 8.56 -6.92 -9.58
C THR A 157 9.83 -6.86 -10.43
N ASP A 158 10.28 -5.67 -10.82
CA ASP A 158 11.50 -5.52 -11.62
C ASP A 158 12.74 -5.98 -10.84
N ILE A 159 12.81 -5.68 -9.54
CA ILE A 159 13.91 -6.15 -8.67
C ILE A 159 13.97 -7.68 -8.68
N ILE A 160 12.83 -8.34 -8.44
CA ILE A 160 12.74 -9.80 -8.41
C ILE A 160 13.10 -10.39 -9.78
N GLN A 161 12.52 -9.87 -10.86
CA GLN A 161 12.75 -10.36 -12.22
C GLN A 161 14.21 -10.21 -12.65
N ASN A 162 14.86 -9.10 -12.30
CA ASN A 162 16.27 -8.88 -12.61
C ASN A 162 17.19 -9.86 -11.86
N ILE A 163 16.92 -10.13 -10.58
CA ILE A 163 17.69 -11.12 -9.79
C ILE A 163 17.49 -12.54 -10.34
N LEU A 164 16.25 -12.92 -10.66
CA LEU A 164 15.96 -14.24 -11.24
C LEU A 164 16.64 -14.40 -12.60
N LYS A 165 16.61 -13.36 -13.44
CA LYS A 165 17.25 -13.36 -14.76
C LYS A 165 18.75 -13.55 -14.65
N SER A 166 19.43 -12.89 -13.72
CA SER A 166 20.88 -13.05 -13.56
C SER A 166 21.25 -14.48 -13.15
N HIS A 167 20.55 -15.06 -12.17
CA HIS A 167 20.79 -16.44 -11.74
C HIS A 167 20.49 -17.47 -12.83
N LEU A 168 19.40 -17.28 -13.59
CA LEU A 168 19.06 -18.17 -14.71
C LEU A 168 20.12 -18.14 -15.82
N LEU A 169 20.66 -16.95 -16.13
CA LEU A 169 21.74 -16.82 -17.12
C LEU A 169 23.01 -17.54 -16.68
N GLU A 170 23.42 -17.38 -15.41
CA GLU A 170 24.56 -18.10 -14.84
C GLU A 170 24.38 -19.63 -14.94
N LEU A 171 23.18 -20.14 -14.62
CA LEU A 171 22.87 -21.57 -14.76
C LEU A 171 22.97 -22.02 -16.22
N VAL A 172 22.41 -21.27 -17.16
CA VAL A 172 22.47 -21.61 -18.59
C VAL A 172 23.91 -21.64 -19.11
N GLU A 173 24.77 -20.71 -18.66
CA GLU A 173 26.20 -20.72 -19.02
C GLU A 173 26.94 -21.94 -18.44
N GLN A 174 26.62 -22.35 -17.21
CA GLN A 174 27.16 -23.57 -16.60
C GLN A 174 26.74 -24.85 -17.34
N PHE A 175 25.52 -24.88 -17.90
CA PHE A 175 25.06 -26.01 -18.71
C PHE A 175 25.63 -26.02 -20.13
N LYS A 176 25.98 -24.86 -20.70
CA LYS A 176 26.64 -24.76 -22.02
C LYS A 176 28.14 -25.07 -21.98
N SER A 177 28.76 -24.99 -20.80
CA SER A 177 30.18 -25.25 -20.58
C SER A 177 30.48 -26.70 -20.14
N LYS A 178 29.46 -27.55 -20.11
CA LYS A 178 29.55 -29.02 -19.96
C LYS A 178 29.17 -29.70 -21.27
#